data_AF-A0A5U5UZY0-F1
#
_entry.id   AF-A0A5U5UZY0-F1
#
_cell.length_a   1.000
_cell.length_b   1.000
_cell.length_c   1.000
_cell.angle_alpha   90.00
_cell.angle_beta   90.00
_cell.angle_gamma   90.00
#
_symmetry.space_group_name_H-M   'P 1'
#
loop_
_entity.id
_entity.type
_entity.pdbx_description
1 polymer ?
#
loop_
_entity_poly.entity_id
_entity_poly.type
_entity_poly.pdbx_seq_one_letter_code
_entity_poly.pdbx_strand_id
1 'polypeptide(L)'
;MGKFADFNIKNNTENTNVSQSNSGGYNVQNTQVINNRTINNHYTKQNSNGDGDAGAFMAGAVILTIGIGFVIWSFFTHYQEIYPILKTGALFSPVFSIIGIIALVLRKEVETTDFVRFFFLVLAGGSVFLLNEYLNINVPLEIIDLSKRATSVSGFWNGLNEYGKNLSLSLISSSILIGASIILIIFAAFRELSYSLANKNMSGFWFISLKITNLFRIQALGNGGVITLILALTFLTLNGYVFHFEWN
;
A
#
# COMPACT_ATOMS: atom_id res chain seq x y z
N MET A 1 35.09 -21.86 16.07
CA MET A 1 36.12 -22.15 15.05
C MET A 1 35.43 -22.90 13.92
N GLY A 2 35.36 -22.50 12.66
CA GLY A 2 35.76 -21.30 11.93
C GLY A 2 35.24 -21.54 10.50
N LYS A 3 34.37 -20.68 9.99
CA LYS A 3 33.85 -20.78 8.62
C LYS A 3 34.44 -19.62 7.82
N PHE A 4 35.64 -19.83 7.32
CA PHE A 4 36.18 -19.03 6.22
C PHE A 4 36.59 -20.04 5.15
N ALA A 5 35.83 -20.04 4.05
CA ALA A 5 36.27 -20.68 2.82
C ALA A 5 37.39 -19.82 2.24
N ASP A 6 38.46 -20.49 1.82
CA ASP A 6 39.67 -19.90 1.25
C ASP A 6 39.38 -18.99 0.05
N PHE A 7 39.92 -17.77 0.09
CA PHE A 7 40.04 -16.92 -1.09
C PHE A 7 41.30 -17.33 -1.86
N ASN A 8 41.12 -17.94 -3.03
CA ASN A 8 42.20 -18.23 -3.95
C ASN A 8 42.58 -16.96 -4.74
N ILE A 9 43.64 -16.27 -4.31
CA ILE A 9 44.20 -15.12 -5.03
C ILE A 9 45.20 -15.65 -6.06
N LYS A 10 44.82 -15.62 -7.35
CA LYS A 10 45.79 -15.73 -8.45
C LYS A 10 46.59 -14.42 -8.50
N ASN A 11 47.82 -14.45 -8.01
CA ASN A 11 48.82 -13.41 -8.27
C ASN A 11 49.22 -13.48 -9.75
N ASN A 12 48.80 -12.51 -10.55
CA ASN A 12 49.44 -12.24 -11.84
C ASN A 12 50.45 -11.11 -11.61
N THR A 13 51.70 -11.49 -11.40
CA THR A 13 52.83 -10.57 -11.29
C THR A 13 53.23 -10.14 -12.70
N GLU A 14 52.75 -8.99 -13.17
CA GLU A 14 53.36 -8.33 -14.33
C GLU A 14 54.39 -7.30 -13.85
N ASN A 15 55.65 -7.71 -13.91
CA ASN A 15 56.81 -6.83 -13.75
C ASN A 15 56.80 -5.80 -14.88
N THR A 16 56.47 -4.54 -14.56
CA THR A 16 56.82 -3.41 -15.41
C THR A 16 58.07 -2.75 -14.83
N ASN A 17 59.20 -2.99 -15.49
CA ASN A 17 60.47 -2.31 -15.21
C ASN A 17 60.28 -0.80 -15.44
N VAL A 18 60.27 -0.01 -14.38
CA VAL A 18 60.38 1.45 -14.47
C VAL A 18 61.80 1.85 -14.08
N SER A 19 62.59 2.24 -15.07
CA SER A 19 63.89 2.89 -14.88
C SER A 19 63.68 4.23 -14.19
N GLN A 20 64.08 4.35 -12.92
CA GLN A 20 64.12 5.63 -12.20
C GLN A 20 65.57 6.08 -12.04
N SER A 21 65.97 7.06 -12.85
CA SER A 21 67.21 7.81 -12.64
C SER A 21 66.98 8.80 -11.49
N ASN A 22 67.77 8.69 -10.44
CA ASN A 22 67.68 9.56 -9.27
C ASN A 22 68.82 10.59 -9.33
N SER A 23 68.48 11.88 -9.37
CA SER A 23 69.43 12.98 -9.19
C SER A 23 68.87 13.99 -8.19
N GLY A 24 69.38 13.92 -6.96
CA GLY A 24 69.66 15.04 -6.06
C GLY A 24 68.51 15.94 -5.56
N GLY A 25 68.34 16.01 -4.23
CA GLY A 25 67.90 17.24 -3.56
C GLY A 25 66.76 17.08 -2.54
N TYR A 26 66.99 17.60 -1.33
CA TYR A 26 66.10 17.57 -0.16
C TYR A 26 64.92 18.56 -0.23
N ASN A 27 63.86 18.20 0.52
CA ASN A 27 62.90 19.00 1.31
C ASN A 27 61.47 19.32 0.83
N VAL A 28 60.53 18.71 1.58
CA VAL A 28 59.31 19.22 2.25
C VAL A 28 58.08 19.65 1.41
N GLN A 29 57.04 18.82 1.57
CA GLN A 29 55.58 19.06 1.53
C GLN A 29 54.97 19.81 0.34
N ASN A 30 54.17 19.07 -0.44
CA ASN A 30 52.81 19.50 -0.67
C ASN A 30 51.87 18.29 -0.74
N THR A 31 51.03 18.14 0.29
CA THR A 31 49.91 17.21 0.28
C THR A 31 48.85 17.78 -0.66
N GLN A 32 48.78 17.28 -1.89
CA GLN A 32 47.57 17.42 -2.70
C GLN A 32 47.48 16.29 -3.73
N VAL A 33 47.13 15.09 -3.25
CA VAL A 33 46.59 14.07 -4.16
C VAL A 33 45.13 14.42 -4.36
N ILE A 34 44.86 15.17 -5.43
CA ILE A 34 43.54 15.23 -6.04
C ILE A 34 43.25 13.80 -6.52
N ASN A 35 42.52 13.04 -5.70
CA ASN A 35 41.98 11.76 -6.12
C ASN A 35 40.81 12.06 -7.06
N ASN A 36 41.15 12.37 -8.31
CA ASN A 36 40.20 12.34 -9.41
C ASN A 36 39.90 10.85 -9.67
N ARG A 37 39.11 10.26 -8.77
CA ARG A 37 38.56 8.92 -8.97
C ARG A 37 37.42 9.07 -9.96
N THR A 38 37.77 9.29 -11.21
CA THR A 38 36.90 8.96 -12.33
C THR A 38 36.73 7.45 -12.26
N ILE A 39 35.68 7.00 -11.59
CA ILE A 39 35.27 5.61 -11.61
C ILE A 39 34.71 5.39 -13.02
N ASN A 40 35.60 5.05 -13.96
CA ASN A 40 35.20 4.43 -15.20
C ASN A 40 34.62 3.07 -14.84
N ASN A 41 33.31 3.01 -14.60
CA ASN A 41 32.57 1.76 -14.66
C ASN A 41 32.54 1.31 -16.12
N HIS A 42 33.61 0.64 -16.55
CA HIS A 42 33.53 -0.21 -17.72
C HIS A 42 32.60 -1.37 -17.39
N TYR A 43 31.33 -1.20 -17.77
CA TYR A 43 30.42 -2.33 -17.93
C TYR A 43 31.03 -3.26 -18.98
N THR A 44 31.66 -4.33 -18.51
CA THR A 44 31.95 -5.48 -19.36
C THR A 44 30.59 -6.05 -19.72
N LYS A 45 30.16 -5.84 -20.97
CA LYS A 45 29.07 -6.60 -21.57
C LYS A 45 29.45 -8.07 -21.51
N GLN A 46 28.97 -8.76 -20.48
CA GLN A 46 28.96 -10.20 -20.46
C GLN A 46 27.88 -10.64 -21.43
N ASN A 47 28.33 -11.01 -22.62
CA ASN A 47 27.51 -11.64 -23.64
C ASN A 47 27.23 -13.07 -23.16
N SER A 48 26.14 -13.24 -22.42
CA SER A 48 25.51 -14.54 -22.22
C SER A 48 24.11 -14.46 -22.82
N ASN A 49 23.99 -15.02 -24.01
CA ASN A 49 22.71 -15.37 -24.60
C ASN A 49 21.96 -16.27 -23.61
N GLY A 50 20.93 -15.70 -22.97
CA GLY A 50 20.09 -16.34 -21.98
C GLY A 50 18.82 -15.50 -21.87
N ASP A 51 17.79 -15.95 -22.57
CA ASP A 51 16.59 -15.21 -22.91
C ASP A 51 15.78 -14.69 -21.70
N GLY A 52 15.33 -13.44 -21.81
CA GLY A 52 13.92 -13.12 -21.58
C GLY A 52 13.51 -12.55 -20.23
N ASP A 53 13.87 -13.15 -19.09
CA ASP A 53 13.07 -12.95 -17.87
C ASP A 53 13.71 -12.08 -16.77
N ALA A 54 15.03 -12.08 -16.60
CA ALA A 54 15.66 -11.34 -15.50
C ALA A 54 15.63 -9.81 -15.68
N GLY A 55 15.74 -9.32 -16.92
CA GLY A 55 15.68 -7.90 -17.25
C GLY A 55 14.26 -7.31 -17.08
N ALA A 56 13.23 -8.09 -17.42
CA ALA A 56 11.84 -7.72 -17.21
C ALA A 56 11.47 -7.75 -15.72
N PHE A 57 12.00 -8.69 -14.94
CA PHE A 57 11.78 -8.78 -13.50
C PHE A 57 12.44 -7.63 -12.73
N MET A 58 13.67 -7.25 -13.10
CA MET A 58 14.39 -6.12 -12.49
C MET A 58 13.79 -4.77 -12.91
N ALA A 59 13.39 -4.61 -14.18
CA ALA A 59 12.66 -3.41 -14.62
C ALA A 59 11.28 -3.32 -13.96
N GLY A 60 10.58 -4.45 -13.80
CA GLY A 60 9.30 -4.55 -13.10
C GLY A 60 9.42 -4.18 -11.63
N ALA A 61 10.48 -4.62 -10.94
CA ALA A 61 10.75 -4.27 -9.54
C ALA A 61 11.04 -2.78 -9.34
N VAL A 62 11.79 -2.15 -10.26
CA VAL A 62 12.07 -0.70 -10.23
C VAL A 62 10.79 0.10 -10.50
N ILE A 63 9.96 -0.32 -11.47
CA ILE A 63 8.66 0.32 -11.76
C ILE A 63 7.70 0.18 -10.58
N LEU A 64 7.63 -0.99 -9.94
CA LEU A 64 6.81 -1.21 -8.74
C LEU A 64 7.27 -0.33 -7.57
N THR A 65 8.57 -0.20 -7.35
CA THR A 65 9.12 0.60 -6.25
C THR A 65 8.85 2.09 -6.45
N ILE A 66 9.04 2.60 -7.68
CA ILE A 66 8.73 3.99 -8.03
C ILE A 66 7.21 4.24 -7.97
N GLY A 67 6.41 3.29 -8.45
CA GLY A 67 4.94 3.37 -8.42
C GLY A 67 4.39 3.40 -7.00
N ILE A 68 4.91 2.57 -6.10
CA ILE A 68 4.54 2.57 -4.68
C ILE A 68 4.92 3.91 -4.05
N GLY A 69 6.15 4.40 -4.28
CA GLY A 69 6.57 5.71 -3.79
C GLY A 69 5.67 6.85 -4.27
N PHE A 70 5.25 6.82 -5.53
CA PHE A 70 4.31 7.79 -6.09
C PHE A 70 2.93 7.72 -5.43
N VAL A 71 2.39 6.51 -5.22
CA VAL A 71 1.09 6.32 -4.56
C VAL A 71 1.12 6.85 -3.13
N ILE A 72 2.19 6.55 -2.38
CA ILE A 72 2.38 7.05 -1.01
C ILE A 72 2.43 8.58 -1.00
N TRP A 73 3.28 9.17 -1.85
CA TRP A 73 3.41 10.61 -1.93
C TRP A 73 2.09 11.29 -2.32
N SER A 74 1.41 10.77 -3.34
CA SER A 74 0.12 11.28 -3.81
C SER A 74 -0.96 11.21 -2.73
N PHE A 75 -1.01 10.11 -1.98
CA PHE A 75 -1.93 9.94 -0.86
C PHE A 75 -1.76 11.01 0.20
N PHE A 76 -0.53 11.29 0.65
CA PHE A 76 -0.30 12.32 1.66
C PHE A 76 -0.58 13.73 1.14
N THR A 77 -0.24 13.98 -0.13
CA THR A 77 -0.50 15.28 -0.78
C THR A 77 -2.00 15.59 -0.86
N HIS A 78 -2.83 14.59 -1.16
CA HIS A 78 -4.28 14.72 -1.29
C HIS A 78 -5.04 14.19 -0.05
N TYR A 79 -4.35 14.02 1.08
CA TYR A 79 -4.94 13.36 2.25
C TYR A 79 -6.22 14.04 2.76
N GLN A 80 -6.21 15.38 2.75
CA GLN A 80 -7.34 16.21 3.17
C GLN A 80 -8.59 16.03 2.29
N GLU A 81 -8.43 15.59 1.05
CA GLU A 81 -9.53 15.29 0.12
C GLU A 81 -9.99 13.83 0.25
N ILE A 82 -9.05 12.91 0.47
CA ILE A 82 -9.31 11.47 0.58
C ILE A 82 -10.06 11.13 1.88
N TYR A 83 -9.59 11.65 3.02
CA TYR A 83 -10.20 11.38 4.34
C TYR A 83 -11.73 11.60 4.40
N PRO A 84 -12.28 12.75 3.97
CA PRO A 84 -13.73 12.99 4.03
C PRO A 84 -14.51 12.08 3.08
N ILE A 85 -13.93 11.67 1.94
CA ILE A 85 -14.55 10.72 1.01
C ILE A 85 -14.67 9.34 1.67
N LEU A 86 -13.60 8.84 2.30
CA LEU A 86 -13.62 7.55 3.00
C LEU A 86 -14.60 7.59 4.18
N LYS A 87 -14.60 8.70 4.94
CA LYS A 87 -15.52 8.91 6.06
C LYS A 87 -16.99 8.86 5.62
N THR A 88 -17.32 9.57 4.55
CA THR A 88 -18.69 9.59 4.01
C THR A 88 -19.06 8.24 3.40
N GLY A 89 -18.13 7.61 2.68
CA GLY A 89 -18.27 6.28 2.09
C GLY A 89 -18.71 5.22 3.11
N ALA A 90 -18.10 5.24 4.30
CA ALA A 90 -18.42 4.30 5.37
C ALA A 90 -19.88 4.41 5.86
N LEU A 91 -20.52 5.57 5.74
CA LEU A 91 -21.89 5.83 6.21
C LEU A 91 -22.98 5.34 5.25
N PHE A 92 -22.67 5.14 3.96
CA PHE A 92 -23.66 4.67 2.99
C PHE A 92 -24.22 3.30 3.34
N SER A 93 -23.38 2.39 3.84
CA SER A 93 -23.79 1.03 4.19
C SER A 93 -24.85 1.01 5.32
N PRO A 94 -24.63 1.67 6.47
CA PRO A 94 -25.66 1.84 7.49
C PRO A 94 -26.95 2.48 6.94
N VAL A 95 -26.84 3.55 6.14
CA VAL A 95 -28.01 4.26 5.59
C VAL A 95 -28.86 3.34 4.70
N PHE A 96 -28.24 2.66 3.73
CA PHE A 96 -28.95 1.72 2.86
C PHE A 96 -29.56 0.56 3.64
N SER A 97 -28.87 0.09 4.67
CA SER A 97 -29.38 -0.99 5.51
C SER A 97 -30.60 -0.57 6.33
N ILE A 98 -30.60 0.65 6.89
CA ILE A 98 -31.75 1.23 7.60
C ILE A 98 -32.95 1.38 6.66
N ILE A 99 -32.74 1.93 5.45
CA ILE A 99 -33.82 2.07 4.46
C ILE A 99 -34.38 0.70 4.09
N GLY A 100 -33.50 -0.29 3.88
CA GLY A 100 -33.90 -1.64 3.51
C GLY A 100 -34.74 -2.34 4.57
N ILE A 101 -34.35 -2.25 5.85
CA ILE A 101 -35.12 -2.87 6.93
C ILE A 101 -36.47 -2.17 7.13
N ILE A 102 -36.52 -0.83 7.00
CA ILE A 102 -37.78 -0.09 7.04
C ILE A 102 -38.72 -0.54 5.92
N ALA A 103 -38.21 -0.71 4.70
CA ALA A 103 -39.00 -1.19 3.57
C ALA A 103 -39.58 -2.59 3.81
N LEU A 104 -38.79 -3.52 4.36
CA LEU A 104 -39.26 -4.87 4.72
C LEU A 104 -40.34 -4.84 5.82
N VAL A 105 -40.16 -3.99 6.84
CA VAL A 105 -41.14 -3.82 7.93
C VAL A 105 -42.46 -3.27 7.39
N LEU A 106 -42.43 -2.24 6.54
CA LEU A 106 -43.63 -1.67 5.93
C LEU A 106 -44.37 -2.68 5.05
N ARG A 107 -43.65 -3.59 4.41
CA ARG A 107 -44.21 -4.67 3.58
C ARG A 107 -44.64 -5.91 4.37
N LYS A 108 -44.33 -5.97 5.68
CA LYS A 108 -44.54 -7.15 6.53
C LYS A 108 -43.85 -8.41 5.99
N GLU A 109 -42.69 -8.22 5.37
CA GLU A 109 -41.88 -9.28 4.71
C GLU A 109 -40.54 -9.49 5.44
N VAL A 110 -40.45 -9.11 6.71
CA VAL A 110 -39.21 -9.18 7.48
C VAL A 110 -38.95 -10.58 8.03
N GLU A 111 -37.75 -11.10 7.80
CA GLU A 111 -37.27 -12.35 8.39
C GLU A 111 -36.19 -12.07 9.45
N THR A 112 -35.95 -13.01 10.37
CA THR A 112 -34.90 -12.89 11.39
C THR A 112 -33.52 -12.72 10.78
N THR A 113 -33.27 -13.34 9.62
CA THR A 113 -32.01 -13.20 8.89
C THR A 113 -31.77 -11.79 8.36
N ASP A 114 -32.82 -11.02 8.09
CA ASP A 114 -32.69 -9.64 7.60
C ASP A 114 -32.18 -8.71 8.69
N PHE A 115 -32.64 -8.92 9.93
CA PHE A 115 -32.09 -8.20 11.09
C PHE A 115 -30.61 -8.51 11.31
N VAL A 116 -30.18 -9.76 11.18
CA VAL A 116 -28.76 -10.14 11.32
C VAL A 116 -27.92 -9.43 10.27
N ARG A 117 -28.35 -9.43 9.00
CA ARG A 117 -27.65 -8.72 7.92
C ARG A 117 -27.64 -7.20 8.15
N PHE A 118 -28.75 -6.65 8.64
CA PHE A 118 -28.85 -5.25 9.01
C PHE A 118 -27.82 -4.87 10.08
N PHE A 119 -27.80 -5.59 11.21
CA PHE A 119 -26.85 -5.33 12.28
C PHE A 119 -25.41 -5.49 11.79
N PHE A 120 -25.13 -6.52 10.98
CA PHE A 120 -23.80 -6.71 10.42
C PHE A 120 -23.37 -5.52 9.56
N LEU A 121 -24.22 -5.01 8.67
CA LEU A 121 -23.89 -3.87 7.80
C LEU A 121 -23.67 -2.58 8.59
N VAL A 122 -24.52 -2.33 9.59
CA VAL A 122 -24.37 -1.18 10.48
C VAL A 122 -23.06 -1.26 11.27
N LEU A 123 -22.75 -2.42 11.85
CA LEU A 123 -21.51 -2.64 12.58
C LEU A 123 -20.28 -2.57 11.69
N ALA A 124 -20.33 -3.14 10.49
CA ALA A 124 -19.24 -3.08 9.52
C ALA A 124 -18.98 -1.64 9.07
N GLY A 125 -20.02 -0.90 8.67
CA GLY A 125 -19.91 0.52 8.31
C GLY A 125 -19.39 1.38 9.46
N GLY A 126 -19.91 1.17 10.68
CA GLY A 126 -19.42 1.83 11.89
C GLY A 126 -17.95 1.52 12.19
N SER A 127 -17.54 0.25 12.03
CA SER A 127 -16.15 -0.16 12.24
C SER A 127 -15.21 0.47 11.23
N VAL A 128 -15.59 0.50 9.95
CA VAL A 128 -14.83 1.18 8.88
C VAL A 128 -14.71 2.67 9.18
N PHE A 129 -15.81 3.31 9.61
CA PHE A 129 -15.81 4.71 9.99
C PHE A 129 -14.82 4.99 11.13
N LEU A 130 -14.87 4.18 12.21
CA LEU A 130 -13.97 4.31 13.35
C LEU A 130 -12.51 4.04 12.98
N LEU A 131 -12.23 3.06 12.12
CA LEU A 131 -10.89 2.79 11.61
C LEU A 131 -10.36 3.95 10.76
N ASN A 132 -11.22 4.61 9.98
CA ASN A 132 -10.84 5.81 9.22
C ASN A 132 -10.55 7.01 10.13
N GLU A 133 -11.32 7.18 11.21
CA GLU A 133 -10.99 8.19 12.24
C GLU A 133 -9.69 7.87 12.95
N TYR A 134 -9.48 6.61 13.31
CA TYR A 134 -8.25 6.16 13.93
C TYR A 134 -7.05 6.38 13.00
N LEU A 135 -7.18 6.08 11.70
CA LEU A 135 -6.17 6.42 10.70
C LEU A 135 -5.88 7.92 10.72
N ASN A 136 -6.90 8.77 10.68
CA ASN A 136 -6.74 10.23 10.66
C ASN A 136 -6.02 10.80 11.89
N ILE A 137 -6.27 10.24 13.07
CA ILE A 137 -5.55 10.62 14.29
C ILE A 137 -4.06 10.24 14.21
N ASN A 138 -3.72 9.14 13.52
CA ASN A 138 -2.37 8.61 13.42
C ASN A 138 -1.55 9.17 12.25
N VAL A 139 -2.14 9.99 11.36
CA VAL A 139 -1.40 10.64 10.27
C VAL A 139 -0.68 11.89 10.81
N PRO A 140 0.67 11.92 10.87
CA PRO A 140 1.40 13.08 11.37
C PRO A 140 1.33 14.24 10.37
N LEU A 141 1.11 15.46 10.89
CA LEU A 141 1.05 16.68 10.07
C LEU A 141 2.38 16.92 9.35
N GLU A 142 3.50 16.53 9.96
CA GLU A 142 4.84 16.69 9.40
C GLU A 142 5.02 15.91 8.09
N ILE A 143 4.41 14.73 7.98
CA ILE A 143 4.47 13.90 6.75
C ILE A 143 3.62 14.55 5.64
N ILE A 144 2.45 15.09 5.99
CA ILE A 144 1.61 15.83 5.03
C ILE A 144 2.32 17.10 4.55
N ASP A 145 2.91 17.87 5.46
CA ASP A 145 3.62 19.10 5.10
C ASP A 145 4.89 18.80 4.31
N LEU A 146 5.57 17.69 4.59
CA LEU A 146 6.68 17.21 3.77
C LEU A 146 6.19 16.83 2.37
N SER A 147 5.08 16.12 2.22
CA SER A 147 4.56 15.69 0.92
C SER A 147 4.18 16.88 0.05
N LYS A 148 3.58 17.93 0.62
CA LYS A 148 3.20 19.16 -0.09
C LYS A 148 4.40 20.02 -0.50
N ARG A 149 5.48 20.01 0.29
CA ARG A 149 6.71 20.78 -0.01
C ARG A 149 7.65 20.06 -0.96
N ALA A 150 7.63 18.74 -0.98
CA ALA A 150 8.49 17.94 -1.84
C ALA A 150 8.15 18.17 -3.32
N THR A 151 9.15 18.49 -4.13
CA THR A 151 8.99 18.67 -5.59
C THR A 151 9.03 17.35 -6.37
N SER A 152 9.36 16.24 -5.70
CA SER A 152 9.44 14.91 -6.32
C SER A 152 9.21 13.79 -5.30
N VAL A 153 8.83 12.61 -5.78
CA VAL A 153 8.68 11.37 -5.00
C VAL A 153 9.97 11.04 -4.23
N SER A 154 11.12 11.16 -4.89
CA SER A 154 12.43 10.91 -4.28
C SER A 154 12.73 11.90 -3.16
N GLY A 155 12.41 13.18 -3.36
CA GLY A 155 12.55 14.21 -2.32
C GLY A 155 11.66 13.95 -1.10
N PHE A 156 10.42 13.50 -1.33
CA PHE A 156 9.53 13.08 -0.25
C PHE A 156 10.08 11.85 0.49
N TRP A 157 10.42 10.80 -0.23
CA TRP A 157 10.87 9.53 0.36
C TRP A 157 12.19 9.67 1.14
N ASN A 158 13.14 10.44 0.62
CA ASN A 158 14.41 10.72 1.29
C ASN A 158 14.27 11.70 2.46
N GLY A 159 13.19 12.50 2.48
CA GLY A 159 12.86 13.37 3.60
C GLY A 159 12.28 12.62 4.82
N LEU A 160 11.86 11.37 4.65
CA LEU A 160 11.37 10.52 5.73
C LEU A 160 12.53 9.75 6.39
N ASN A 161 12.51 9.69 7.72
CA ASN A 161 13.34 8.75 8.47
C ASN A 161 12.80 7.31 8.34
N GLU A 162 13.55 6.31 8.83
CA GLU A 162 13.16 4.89 8.72
C GLU A 162 11.77 4.61 9.33
N TYR A 163 11.51 5.18 10.50
CA TYR A 163 10.20 5.11 11.15
C TYR A 163 9.10 5.70 10.27
N GLY A 164 9.31 6.88 9.70
CA GLY A 164 8.38 7.57 8.82
C GLY A 164 8.07 6.77 7.56
N LYS A 165 9.06 6.09 6.98
CA LYS A 165 8.86 5.20 5.82
C LYS A 165 7.95 4.01 6.16
N ASN A 166 8.21 3.34 7.28
CA ASN A 166 7.37 2.23 7.75
C ASN A 166 5.95 2.69 8.11
N LEU A 167 5.82 3.83 8.80
CA LEU A 167 4.54 4.44 9.13
C LEU A 167 3.77 4.81 7.86
N SER A 168 4.42 5.42 6.88
CA SER A 168 3.80 5.76 5.59
C SER A 168 3.25 4.53 4.87
N LEU A 169 3.97 3.40 4.89
CA LEU A 169 3.50 2.13 4.34
C LEU A 169 2.30 1.55 5.09
N SER A 170 2.32 1.62 6.42
CA SER A 170 1.18 1.23 7.26
C SER A 170 -0.06 2.08 6.93
N LEU A 171 0.08 3.40 6.88
CA LEU A 171 -1.03 4.33 6.65
C LEU A 171 -1.63 4.17 5.25
N ILE A 172 -0.81 4.09 4.19
CA ILE A 172 -1.33 3.88 2.82
C ILE A 172 -2.04 2.53 2.71
N SER A 173 -1.45 1.47 3.25
CA SER A 173 -2.01 0.11 3.15
C SER A 173 -3.34 0.04 3.90
N SER A 174 -3.40 0.63 5.09
CA SER A 174 -4.63 0.74 5.87
C SER A 174 -5.71 1.53 5.13
N SER A 175 -5.35 2.66 4.51
CA SER A 175 -6.27 3.46 3.69
C SER A 175 -6.84 2.68 2.51
N ILE A 176 -6.00 1.88 1.82
CA ILE A 176 -6.44 1.00 0.72
C ILE A 176 -7.41 -0.07 1.24
N LEU A 177 -7.10 -0.70 2.37
CA LEU A 177 -7.98 -1.71 2.98
C LEU A 177 -9.31 -1.11 3.45
N ILE A 178 -9.31 0.11 3.98
CA ILE A 178 -10.52 0.88 4.31
C ILE A 178 -11.33 1.16 3.04
N GLY A 179 -10.70 1.67 1.98
CA GLY A 179 -11.36 1.92 0.70
C GLY A 179 -11.99 0.67 0.09
N ALA A 180 -11.26 -0.45 0.10
CA ALA A 180 -11.77 -1.74 -0.36
C ALA A 180 -12.96 -2.22 0.50
N SER A 181 -12.87 -2.04 1.82
CA SER A 181 -13.97 -2.37 2.74
C SER A 181 -15.22 -1.55 2.41
N ILE A 182 -15.08 -0.22 2.20
CA ILE A 182 -16.18 0.68 1.84
C ILE A 182 -16.90 0.18 0.58
N ILE A 183 -16.16 -0.16 -0.47
CA ILE A 183 -16.73 -0.66 -1.72
C ILE A 183 -17.55 -1.92 -1.45
N LEU A 184 -16.98 -2.90 -0.72
CA LEU A 184 -17.66 -4.15 -0.40
C LEU A 184 -18.94 -3.93 0.42
N ILE A 185 -18.89 -3.10 1.48
CA ILE A 185 -20.05 -2.86 2.35
C ILE A 185 -21.14 -2.04 1.66
N ILE A 186 -20.79 -1.15 0.72
CA ILE A 186 -21.75 -0.39 -0.09
C ILE A 186 -22.48 -1.35 -1.04
N PHE A 187 -21.77 -2.20 -1.77
CA PHE A 187 -22.41 -3.16 -2.67
C PHE A 187 -23.25 -4.19 -1.90
N ALA A 188 -22.77 -4.65 -0.74
CA ALA A 188 -23.53 -5.54 0.12
C ALA A 188 -24.82 -4.86 0.63
N ALA A 189 -24.74 -3.61 1.09
CA ALA A 189 -25.92 -2.88 1.56
C ALA A 189 -26.90 -2.52 0.44
N PHE A 190 -26.38 -2.14 -0.74
CA PHE A 190 -27.19 -1.89 -1.93
C PHE A 190 -27.91 -3.16 -2.40
N ARG A 191 -27.27 -4.34 -2.27
CA ARG A 191 -27.90 -5.63 -2.52
C ARG A 191 -29.06 -5.89 -1.57
N GLU A 192 -28.88 -5.68 -0.26
CA GLU A 192 -29.96 -5.86 0.72
C GLU A 192 -31.10 -4.84 0.52
N LEU A 193 -30.78 -3.59 0.16
CA LEU A 193 -31.77 -2.61 -0.25
C LEU A 193 -32.55 -3.07 -1.49
N SER A 194 -31.83 -3.55 -2.51
CA SER A 194 -32.45 -4.09 -3.73
C SER A 194 -33.36 -5.28 -3.43
N TYR A 195 -32.96 -6.16 -2.51
CA TYR A 195 -33.80 -7.24 -2.02
C TYR A 195 -35.08 -6.72 -1.37
N SER A 196 -34.97 -5.75 -0.46
CA SER A 196 -36.14 -5.17 0.24
C SER A 196 -37.15 -4.47 -0.69
N LEU A 197 -36.66 -3.92 -1.81
CA LEU A 197 -37.47 -3.18 -2.77
C LEU A 197 -37.84 -4.01 -4.01
N ALA A 198 -37.32 -5.23 -4.15
CA ALA A 198 -37.61 -6.08 -5.28
C ALA A 198 -39.11 -6.44 -5.32
N ASN A 199 -39.67 -6.39 -6.53
CA ASN A 199 -41.04 -6.80 -6.78
C ASN A 199 -41.15 -8.33 -6.76
N LYS A 200 -42.23 -8.86 -6.18
CA LYS A 200 -42.54 -10.29 -6.16
C LYS A 200 -42.68 -10.88 -7.57
N ASN A 201 -43.09 -10.07 -8.53
CA ASN A 201 -43.24 -10.48 -9.93
C ASN A 201 -41.90 -10.59 -10.69
N MET A 202 -40.76 -10.53 -9.99
CA MET A 202 -39.42 -10.72 -10.57
C MET A 202 -39.11 -9.77 -11.74
N SER A 203 -39.56 -8.51 -11.62
CA SER A 203 -39.43 -7.51 -12.67
C SER A 203 -39.07 -6.14 -12.09
N GLY A 204 -38.59 -5.25 -12.96
CA GLY A 204 -38.21 -3.89 -12.62
C GLY A 204 -36.77 -3.73 -12.14
N PHE A 205 -36.39 -2.47 -11.93
CA PHE A 205 -35.02 -2.06 -11.61
C PHE A 205 -34.45 -2.79 -10.39
N TRP A 206 -35.18 -2.84 -9.27
CA TRP A 206 -34.71 -3.44 -8.02
C TRP A 206 -34.44 -4.94 -8.13
N PHE A 207 -35.25 -5.68 -8.90
CA PHE A 207 -35.02 -7.10 -9.12
C PHE A 207 -33.75 -7.35 -9.98
N ILE A 208 -33.54 -6.52 -11.01
CA ILE A 208 -32.33 -6.59 -11.84
C ILE A 208 -31.09 -6.26 -11.00
N SER A 209 -31.14 -5.18 -10.20
CA SER A 209 -30.05 -4.79 -9.30
C SER A 209 -29.73 -5.89 -8.28
N LEU A 210 -30.74 -6.55 -7.71
CA LEU A 210 -30.56 -7.70 -6.83
C LEU A 210 -29.80 -8.84 -7.52
N LYS A 211 -30.16 -9.15 -8.77
CA LYS A 211 -29.53 -10.23 -9.54
C LYS A 211 -28.06 -9.93 -9.83
N ILE A 212 -27.74 -8.69 -10.24
CA ILE A 212 -26.36 -8.27 -10.54
C ILE A 212 -25.51 -8.24 -9.27
N THR A 213 -26.07 -7.80 -8.16
CA THR A 213 -25.33 -7.66 -6.89
C THR A 213 -25.31 -8.93 -6.05
N ASN A 214 -25.84 -10.06 -6.54
CA ASN A 214 -25.97 -11.29 -5.78
C ASN A 214 -24.63 -11.86 -5.29
N LEU A 215 -23.52 -11.58 -6.00
CA LEU A 215 -22.16 -11.90 -5.56
C LEU A 215 -21.86 -11.33 -4.17
N PHE A 216 -22.40 -10.16 -3.82
CA PHE A 216 -22.11 -9.42 -2.58
C PHE A 216 -23.01 -9.81 -1.41
N ARG A 217 -23.75 -10.92 -1.52
CA ARG A 217 -24.61 -11.42 -0.44
C ARG A 217 -23.80 -11.69 0.83
N ILE A 218 -24.28 -11.17 1.96
CA ILE A 218 -23.62 -11.32 3.25
C ILE A 218 -23.91 -12.71 3.81
N GLN A 219 -22.84 -13.46 4.04
CA GLN A 219 -22.82 -14.79 4.66
C GLN A 219 -21.59 -14.86 5.56
N ALA A 220 -21.69 -15.57 6.69
CA ALA A 220 -20.60 -15.70 7.66
C ALA A 220 -19.32 -16.29 7.03
N LEU A 221 -19.45 -17.36 6.24
CA LEU A 221 -18.36 -17.99 5.48
C LEU A 221 -18.23 -17.46 4.03
N GLY A 222 -18.70 -16.22 3.78
CA GLY A 222 -18.62 -15.56 2.47
C GLY A 222 -18.14 -14.11 2.61
N ASN A 223 -18.81 -13.17 1.94
CA ASN A 223 -18.40 -11.75 1.99
C ASN A 223 -18.38 -11.16 3.39
N GLY A 224 -19.23 -11.66 4.31
CA GLY A 224 -19.21 -11.21 5.70
C GLY A 224 -17.85 -11.52 6.35
N GLY A 225 -17.38 -12.76 6.21
CA GLY A 225 -16.05 -13.17 6.69
C GLY A 225 -14.91 -12.42 6.02
N VAL A 226 -14.98 -12.17 4.71
CA VAL A 226 -13.98 -11.37 3.97
C VAL A 226 -13.90 -9.95 4.52
N ILE A 227 -15.05 -9.28 4.73
CA ILE A 227 -15.10 -7.94 5.31
C ILE A 227 -14.48 -7.95 6.71
N THR A 228 -14.87 -8.89 7.58
CA THR A 228 -14.29 -9.01 8.93
C THR A 228 -12.78 -9.21 8.90
N LEU A 229 -12.27 -10.03 7.98
CA LEU A 229 -10.83 -10.26 7.81
C LEU A 229 -10.11 -8.99 7.37
N ILE A 230 -10.66 -8.24 6.40
CA ILE A 230 -10.08 -6.98 5.95
C ILE A 230 -10.06 -5.96 7.09
N LEU A 231 -11.12 -5.87 7.89
CA LEU A 231 -11.16 -4.97 9.06
C LEU A 231 -10.10 -5.34 10.11
N ALA A 232 -9.97 -6.63 10.41
CA ALA A 232 -8.94 -7.12 11.33
C ALA A 232 -7.52 -6.82 10.79
N LEU A 233 -7.28 -7.07 9.50
CA LEU A 233 -6.02 -6.75 8.85
C LEU A 233 -5.74 -5.24 8.88
N THR A 234 -6.75 -4.41 8.62
CA THR A 234 -6.64 -2.95 8.68
C THR A 234 -6.20 -2.51 10.07
N PHE A 235 -6.84 -3.04 11.12
CA PHE A 235 -6.47 -2.76 12.51
C PHE A 235 -5.02 -3.17 12.81
N LEU A 236 -4.62 -4.37 12.39
CA LEU A 236 -3.24 -4.84 12.60
C LEU A 236 -2.22 -3.98 11.85
N THR A 237 -2.52 -3.60 10.60
CA THR A 237 -1.67 -2.72 9.79
C THR A 237 -1.53 -1.35 10.44
N LEU A 238 -2.63 -0.73 10.90
CA LEU A 238 -2.61 0.59 11.56
C LEU A 238 -1.76 0.61 12.84
N ASN A 239 -1.72 -0.51 13.57
CA ASN A 239 -0.88 -0.64 14.76
C ASN A 239 0.59 -0.97 14.43
N GLY A 240 0.95 -1.02 13.16
CA GLY A 240 2.32 -1.22 12.68
C GLY A 240 2.76 -2.69 12.59
N TYR A 241 1.95 -3.66 13.04
CA TYR A 241 2.35 -5.07 13.11
C TYR A 241 2.72 -5.74 11.77
N VAL A 242 2.37 -5.11 10.65
CA VAL A 242 2.57 -5.66 9.30
C VAL A 242 3.88 -5.15 8.66
N PHE A 243 4.31 -3.93 8.97
CA PHE A 243 5.43 -3.29 8.27
C PHE A 243 6.52 -2.85 9.26
N HIS A 244 7.60 -3.64 9.29
CA HIS A 244 8.81 -3.35 10.04
C HIS A 244 10.04 -3.65 9.18
N PHE A 245 10.37 -2.71 8.29
CA PHE A 245 11.55 -2.83 7.44
C PHE A 245 12.71 -1.99 7.99
N GLU A 246 13.91 -2.53 7.89
CA GLU A 246 15.17 -1.79 8.10
C GLU A 246 15.56 -1.15 6.76
N TRP A 247 15.65 0.18 6.74
CA TRP A 247 15.91 0.95 5.51
C TRP A 247 17.37 1.41 5.50
N ASN A 248 18.24 0.66 4.80
CA ASN A 248 19.66 1.02 4.59
C ASN A 248 19.86 2.19 3.62
#